data_AF-A0AAW0CPB8-F1
#
_entry.id   AF-A0AAW0CPB8-F1
#
_cell.length_a   1.000
_cell.length_b   1.000
_cell.length_c   1.000
_cell.angle_alpha   90.00
_cell.angle_beta   90.00
_cell.angle_gamma   90.00
#
_symmetry.space_group_name_H-M   'P 1'
#
loop_
_entity.id
_entity.type
_entity.pdbx_description
1 polymer ?
#
loop_
_entity_poly.entity_id
_entity_poly.type
_entity_poly.pdbx_seq_one_letter_code
_entity_poly.pdbx_strand_id
1 'polypeptide(L)'
;MSAFFKSIAIRFMGFASLVLSLVFQMEWMIMEQQFHPTIFSYSINQSYIYPAFVLYFALQSWWLVDYAKSASSRKGSEERGSLVLEDTAMQKPICQSYMPILVLSNICMVIWTILCTVQLYSLGLAVVTFSACVQLCGVFGALQVIRQSDFYQERSGMTLTLAKVNAAYTIMYLWKTWGMMESSANPPSLQLLHSAGIFVLLTLTSGPDPTFGLSLIYVLAALYNGPSKSLAWRDTFFWTAAVLSALVVIDPIICLLHYSFTSEEYEEPTENTPFLTLDMKVRASPEDIPALLPL
;
A
#
# COMPACT_ATOMS: atom_id res chain seq x y z
N MET A 1 -27.02 4.50 16.03
CA MET A 1 -26.72 4.81 14.61
C MET A 1 -26.45 3.50 13.88
N SER A 2 -27.25 3.14 12.87
CA SER A 2 -27.19 1.81 12.22
C SER A 2 -25.86 1.60 11.46
N ALA A 3 -25.43 0.34 11.32
CA ALA A 3 -24.21 -0.02 10.58
C ALA A 3 -24.21 0.50 9.13
N PHE A 4 -25.41 0.62 8.54
CA PHE A 4 -25.64 1.23 7.23
C PHE A 4 -25.20 2.71 7.19
N PHE A 5 -25.63 3.52 8.16
CA PHE A 5 -25.23 4.94 8.23
C PHE A 5 -23.71 5.09 8.42
N LYS A 6 -23.09 4.22 9.24
CA LYS A 6 -21.63 4.22 9.41
C LYS A 6 -20.90 3.93 8.08
N SER A 7 -21.36 2.95 7.31
CA SER A 7 -20.74 2.61 6.01
C SER A 7 -20.87 3.74 5.00
N ILE A 8 -22.03 4.40 4.93
CA ILE A 8 -22.25 5.55 4.03
C ILE A 8 -21.37 6.73 4.44
N ALA A 9 -21.35 7.07 5.73
CA ALA A 9 -20.55 8.17 6.24
C ALA A 9 -19.06 7.98 5.94
N ILE A 10 -18.53 6.76 6.11
CA ILE A 10 -17.13 6.44 5.81
C ILE A 10 -16.82 6.61 4.32
N ARG A 11 -17.70 6.17 3.42
CA ARG A 11 -17.53 6.35 1.96
C ARG A 11 -17.55 7.81 1.56
N PHE A 12 -18.52 8.56 2.11
CA PHE A 12 -18.64 9.99 1.85
C PHE A 12 -17.41 10.75 2.36
N MET A 13 -16.93 10.44 3.57
CA MET A 13 -15.68 11.02 4.10
C MET A 13 -14.47 10.66 3.22
N GLY A 14 -14.38 9.42 2.74
CA GLY A 14 -13.33 9.00 1.81
C GLY A 14 -13.32 9.84 0.53
N PHE A 15 -14.47 9.96 -0.13
CA PHE A 15 -14.63 10.75 -1.34
C PHE A 15 -14.38 12.25 -1.11
N ALA A 16 -14.99 12.83 -0.07
CA ALA A 16 -14.82 14.25 0.26
C ALA A 16 -13.36 14.58 0.58
N SER A 17 -12.67 13.73 1.35
CA SER A 17 -11.25 13.92 1.67
C SER A 17 -10.37 13.86 0.42
N LEU A 18 -10.69 12.98 -0.53
CA LEU A 18 -9.98 12.86 -1.81
C LEU A 18 -10.16 14.13 -2.65
N VAL A 19 -11.39 14.64 -2.78
CA VAL A 19 -11.67 15.87 -3.55
C VAL A 19 -10.96 17.07 -2.91
N LEU A 20 -11.00 17.18 -1.59
CA LEU A 20 -10.33 18.25 -0.87
C LEU A 20 -8.81 18.19 -1.08
N SER A 21 -8.22 17.01 -0.90
CA SER A 21 -6.79 16.77 -1.14
C SER A 21 -6.39 17.11 -2.57
N LEU A 22 -7.19 16.73 -3.57
CA LEU A 22 -6.97 17.05 -4.98
C LEU A 22 -6.92 18.57 -5.20
N VAL A 23 -7.93 19.31 -4.73
CA VAL A 23 -8.03 20.77 -4.93
C VAL A 23 -6.84 21.48 -4.31
N PHE A 24 -6.52 21.17 -3.05
CA PHE A 24 -5.40 21.81 -2.36
C PHE A 24 -4.05 21.45 -2.99
N GLN A 25 -3.82 20.19 -3.38
CA GLN A 25 -2.58 19.80 -4.04
C GLN A 25 -2.43 20.48 -5.41
N MET A 26 -3.51 20.62 -6.19
CA MET A 26 -3.48 21.38 -7.45
C MET A 26 -3.16 22.85 -7.22
N GLU A 27 -3.82 23.49 -6.26
CA GLU A 27 -3.57 24.90 -5.90
C GLU A 27 -2.12 25.11 -5.49
N TRP A 28 -1.58 24.23 -4.64
CA TRP A 28 -0.18 24.27 -4.25
C TRP A 28 0.78 24.11 -5.43
N MET A 29 0.54 23.14 -6.33
CA MET A 29 1.38 22.96 -7.51
C MET A 29 1.38 24.20 -8.40
N ILE A 30 0.24 24.87 -8.55
CA ILE A 30 0.14 26.13 -9.32
C ILE A 30 0.92 27.25 -8.63
N MET A 31 0.76 27.42 -7.31
CA MET A 31 1.52 28.41 -6.54
C MET A 31 3.03 28.16 -6.63
N GLU A 32 3.46 26.91 -6.47
CA GLU A 32 4.87 26.52 -6.50
C GLU A 32 5.52 26.76 -7.88
N GLN A 33 4.75 26.71 -8.98
CA GLN A 33 5.24 27.09 -10.30
C GLN A 33 5.42 28.61 -10.45
N GLN A 34 4.62 29.41 -9.74
CA GLN A 34 4.67 30.88 -9.81
C GLN A 34 5.77 31.48 -8.93
N PHE A 35 6.06 30.86 -7.78
CA PHE A 35 7.17 31.29 -6.93
C PHE A 35 8.50 30.75 -7.51
N HIS A 36 9.37 31.67 -7.96
CA HIS A 36 10.72 31.35 -8.46
C HIS A 36 11.46 30.37 -7.54
N PRO A 37 12.34 29.49 -8.11
CA PRO A 37 12.98 28.42 -7.34
C PRO A 37 13.83 29.01 -6.22
N THR A 38 13.32 28.93 -5.01
CA THR A 38 14.08 29.11 -3.79
C THR A 38 15.22 28.09 -3.77
N ILE A 39 16.37 28.53 -3.29
CA ILE A 39 17.62 27.81 -3.50
C ILE A 39 17.79 26.71 -2.44
N PHE A 40 17.06 25.61 -2.59
CA PHE A 40 17.06 24.46 -1.68
C PHE A 40 18.31 23.58 -1.82
N SER A 41 18.68 22.86 -0.77
CA SER A 41 19.80 21.89 -0.81
C SER A 41 19.51 20.73 -1.75
N TYR A 42 18.28 20.24 -1.73
CA TYR A 42 17.68 19.36 -2.74
C TYR A 42 16.17 19.62 -2.76
N SER A 43 15.54 19.34 -3.88
CA SER A 43 14.08 19.36 -4.01
C SER A 43 13.67 18.26 -4.98
N ILE A 44 12.38 18.01 -5.08
CA ILE A 44 11.82 17.03 -6.00
C ILE A 44 11.57 17.72 -7.33
N ASN A 45 11.95 17.07 -8.42
CA ASN A 45 11.62 17.57 -9.75
C ASN A 45 10.08 17.58 -9.94
N GLN A 46 9.52 18.76 -10.19
CA GLN A 46 8.06 18.93 -10.34
C GLN A 46 7.47 18.08 -11.47
N SER A 47 8.26 17.79 -12.52
CA SER A 47 7.82 16.92 -13.63
C SER A 47 7.54 15.48 -13.20
N TYR A 48 8.08 15.03 -12.06
CA TYR A 48 7.81 13.70 -11.49
C TYR A 48 6.64 13.72 -10.50
N ILE A 49 6.36 14.86 -9.86
CA ILE A 49 5.25 14.97 -8.90
C ILE A 49 3.91 14.83 -9.63
N TYR A 50 3.75 15.51 -10.77
CA TYR A 50 2.49 15.51 -11.52
C TYR A 50 2.03 14.11 -11.97
N PRO A 51 2.83 13.30 -12.69
CA PRO A 51 2.43 11.95 -13.06
C PRO A 51 2.21 11.03 -11.86
N ALA A 52 2.99 11.18 -10.78
CA ALA A 52 2.77 10.43 -9.54
C ALA A 52 1.43 10.77 -8.88
N PHE A 53 1.07 12.06 -8.86
CA PHE A 53 -0.22 12.54 -8.37
C PHE A 53 -1.38 12.00 -9.21
N VAL A 54 -1.29 12.08 -10.54
CA VAL A 54 -2.31 11.56 -11.45
C VAL A 54 -2.49 10.05 -11.27
N LEU A 55 -1.38 9.30 -11.18
CA LEU A 55 -1.41 7.86 -10.94
C LEU A 55 -2.05 7.53 -9.59
N TYR A 56 -1.63 8.21 -8.52
CA TYR A 56 -2.21 8.05 -7.18
C TYR A 56 -3.71 8.30 -7.19
N PHE A 57 -4.15 9.41 -7.79
CA PHE A 57 -5.55 9.77 -7.89
C PHE A 57 -6.37 8.75 -8.69
N ALA A 58 -5.84 8.27 -9.82
CA ALA A 58 -6.47 7.25 -10.64
C ALA A 58 -6.64 5.93 -9.87
N LEU A 59 -5.60 5.48 -9.18
CA LEU A 59 -5.62 4.27 -8.35
C LEU A 59 -6.63 4.40 -7.21
N GLN A 60 -6.63 5.53 -6.50
CA GLN A 60 -7.54 5.78 -5.39
C GLN A 60 -9.00 5.84 -5.86
N SER A 61 -9.26 6.50 -6.99
CA SER A 61 -10.59 6.62 -7.58
C SER A 61 -11.12 5.26 -8.05
N TRP A 62 -10.28 4.48 -8.74
CA TRP A 62 -10.63 3.12 -9.13
C TRP A 62 -10.95 2.28 -7.89
N TRP A 63 -10.07 2.31 -6.87
CA TRP A 63 -10.27 1.54 -5.66
C TRP A 63 -11.59 1.90 -4.95
N LEU A 64 -11.95 3.18 -4.87
CA LEU A 64 -13.23 3.62 -4.31
C LEU A 64 -14.44 3.11 -5.11
N VAL A 65 -14.35 3.07 -6.44
CA VAL A 65 -15.40 2.52 -7.31
C VAL A 65 -15.55 1.02 -7.09
N ASP A 66 -14.45 0.26 -7.03
CA ASP A 66 -14.49 -1.18 -6.73
C ASP A 66 -15.10 -1.46 -5.35
N TYR A 67 -14.66 -0.69 -4.36
CA TYR A 67 -15.17 -0.77 -2.99
C TYR A 67 -16.68 -0.52 -2.95
N ALA A 68 -17.17 0.51 -3.65
CA ALA A 68 -18.58 0.85 -3.70
C ALA A 68 -19.43 -0.24 -4.37
N LYS A 69 -18.99 -0.77 -5.52
CA LYS A 69 -19.68 -1.85 -6.25
C LYS A 69 -19.85 -3.09 -5.38
N SER A 70 -18.78 -3.48 -4.71
CA SER A 70 -18.76 -4.71 -3.95
C SER A 70 -19.57 -4.64 -2.67
N ALA A 71 -19.60 -3.48 -2.03
CA ALA A 71 -20.45 -3.28 -0.88
C ALA A 71 -21.93 -3.14 -1.24
N SER A 72 -22.28 -2.90 -2.52
CA SER A 72 -23.64 -3.04 -3.03
C SER A 72 -24.02 -4.51 -3.24
N SER A 73 -23.12 -5.31 -3.81
CA SER A 73 -23.34 -6.73 -4.07
C SER A 73 -23.62 -7.53 -2.78
N ARG A 74 -22.92 -7.22 -1.69
CA ARG A 74 -23.09 -7.92 -0.40
C ARG A 74 -24.49 -7.74 0.19
N LYS A 75 -25.10 -6.55 0.05
CA LYS A 75 -26.46 -6.29 0.56
C LYS A 75 -27.52 -7.15 -0.11
N GLY A 76 -27.39 -7.40 -1.41
CA GLY A 76 -28.34 -8.25 -2.14
C GLY A 76 -28.26 -9.74 -1.79
N SER A 77 -27.12 -10.20 -1.26
CA SER A 77 -26.94 -11.60 -0.84
C SER A 77 -27.44 -11.86 0.58
N GLU A 78 -27.25 -10.90 1.50
CA GLU A 78 -27.74 -11.00 2.89
C GLU A 78 -29.28 -11.07 2.95
N GLU A 79 -29.99 -10.42 2.01
CA GLU A 79 -31.45 -10.50 1.93
C GLU A 79 -31.99 -11.83 1.37
N ARG A 80 -31.15 -12.67 0.72
CA ARG A 80 -31.59 -13.91 0.05
C ARG A 80 -31.20 -15.22 0.75
N GLY A 81 -30.33 -15.22 1.74
CA GLY A 81 -29.77 -16.46 2.29
C GLY A 81 -29.47 -16.41 3.78
N SER A 82 -30.50 -16.42 4.61
CA SER A 82 -30.40 -16.38 6.09
C SER A 82 -30.26 -17.75 6.77
N LEU A 83 -29.81 -18.80 6.07
CA LEU A 83 -29.77 -20.16 6.64
C LEU A 83 -28.49 -20.99 6.42
N VAL A 84 -27.46 -20.49 5.71
CA VAL A 84 -26.24 -21.28 5.48
C VAL A 84 -25.02 -20.63 6.12
N LEU A 85 -24.69 -21.19 7.30
CA LEU A 85 -23.44 -21.22 8.05
C LEU A 85 -22.73 -19.90 8.46
N GLU A 86 -22.75 -19.71 9.77
CA GLU A 86 -22.20 -18.65 10.62
C GLU A 86 -20.65 -18.61 10.70
N ASP A 87 -19.93 -19.58 10.11
CA ASP A 87 -18.47 -19.72 10.32
C ASP A 87 -17.58 -18.85 9.41
N THR A 88 -18.15 -18.12 8.46
CA THR A 88 -17.39 -17.14 7.64
C THR A 88 -17.47 -15.70 8.16
N ALA A 89 -18.12 -15.48 9.31
CA ALA A 89 -18.50 -14.15 9.78
C ALA A 89 -17.37 -13.29 10.37
N MET A 90 -16.18 -13.84 10.66
CA MET A 90 -15.21 -13.10 11.49
C MET A 90 -14.12 -12.32 10.75
N GLN A 91 -13.94 -12.49 9.44
CA GLN A 91 -12.88 -11.76 8.72
C GLN A 91 -13.42 -10.48 8.09
N LYS A 92 -13.26 -9.35 8.81
CA LYS A 92 -13.51 -8.02 8.23
C LYS A 92 -12.63 -7.86 6.99
N PRO A 93 -13.19 -7.47 5.83
CA PRO A 93 -12.41 -7.30 4.62
C PRO A 93 -11.34 -6.23 4.84
N ILE A 94 -10.10 -6.50 4.44
CA ILE A 94 -8.93 -5.60 4.55
C ILE A 94 -9.27 -4.18 4.08
N CYS A 95 -10.07 -4.07 3.02
CA CYS A 95 -10.54 -2.79 2.47
C CYS A 95 -11.27 -1.91 3.50
N GLN A 96 -12.05 -2.51 4.40
CA GLN A 96 -12.81 -1.78 5.43
C GLN A 96 -11.88 -1.21 6.53
N SER A 97 -10.80 -1.92 6.84
CA SER A 97 -9.78 -1.47 7.81
C SER A 97 -8.85 -0.41 7.21
N TYR A 98 -8.64 -0.42 5.89
CA TYR A 98 -7.75 0.53 5.22
C TYR A 98 -8.40 1.91 4.96
N MET A 99 -9.72 1.96 4.79
CA MET A 99 -10.43 3.20 4.47
C MET A 99 -10.20 4.37 5.47
N PRO A 100 -10.22 4.17 6.81
CA PRO A 100 -9.91 5.24 7.76
C PRO A 100 -8.47 5.77 7.63
N ILE A 101 -7.51 4.89 7.30
CA ILE A 101 -6.11 5.26 7.08
C ILE A 101 -6.01 6.18 5.86
N LEU A 102 -6.70 5.83 4.77
CA LEU A 102 -6.75 6.63 3.55
C LEU A 102 -7.37 8.02 3.79
N VAL A 103 -8.49 8.09 4.52
CA VAL A 103 -9.16 9.36 4.87
C VAL A 103 -8.24 10.25 5.71
N LEU A 104 -7.64 9.67 6.76
CA LEU A 104 -6.73 10.38 7.65
C LEU A 104 -5.52 10.92 6.88
N SER A 105 -4.95 10.10 6.00
CA SER A 105 -3.87 10.51 5.09
C SER A 105 -4.24 11.72 4.25
N ASN A 106 -5.42 11.71 3.61
CA ASN A 106 -5.87 12.84 2.78
C ASN A 106 -6.03 14.12 3.61
N ILE A 107 -6.57 14.01 4.83
CA ILE A 107 -6.68 15.14 5.75
C ILE A 107 -5.29 15.67 6.11
N CYS A 108 -4.34 14.79 6.44
CA CYS A 108 -2.96 15.19 6.71
C CYS A 108 -2.32 15.90 5.50
N MET A 109 -2.57 15.43 4.27
CA MET A 109 -2.07 16.09 3.06
C MET A 109 -2.68 17.48 2.84
N VAL A 110 -3.96 17.68 3.15
CA VAL A 110 -4.61 19.01 3.11
C VAL A 110 -3.98 19.93 4.15
N ILE A 111 -3.84 19.47 5.39
CA ILE A 111 -3.21 20.24 6.47
C ILE A 111 -1.77 20.60 6.11
N TRP A 112 -0.99 19.63 5.63
CA TRP A 112 0.38 19.84 5.15
C TRP A 112 0.43 20.94 4.09
N THR A 113 -0.49 20.89 3.11
CA THR A 113 -0.56 21.88 2.04
C THR A 113 -0.79 23.28 2.59
N ILE A 114 -1.78 23.44 3.47
CA ILE A 114 -2.08 24.72 4.13
C ILE A 114 -0.84 25.22 4.90
N LEU A 115 -0.18 24.36 5.66
CA LEU A 115 1.02 24.72 6.42
C LEU A 115 2.18 25.17 5.52
N CYS A 116 2.35 24.54 4.37
CA CYS A 116 3.33 24.95 3.36
C CYS A 116 2.99 26.31 2.73
N THR A 117 1.71 26.63 2.51
CA THR A 117 1.30 27.97 2.02
C THR A 117 1.63 29.09 3.00
N VAL A 118 1.54 28.83 4.30
CA VAL A 118 1.93 29.79 5.35
C VAL A 118 3.39 29.66 5.78
N GLN A 119 4.22 28.91 5.03
CA GLN A 119 5.65 28.70 5.28
C GLN A 119 5.98 28.07 6.65
N LEU A 120 5.05 27.37 7.28
CA LEU A 120 5.25 26.64 8.54
C LEU A 120 5.81 25.22 8.28
N TYR A 121 6.96 25.14 7.62
CA TYR A 121 7.53 23.88 7.12
C TYR A 121 7.81 22.85 8.22
N SER A 122 8.24 23.27 9.41
CA SER A 122 8.48 22.35 10.54
C SER A 122 7.21 21.65 11.00
N LEU A 123 6.08 22.37 11.03
CA LEU A 123 4.78 21.77 11.38
C LEU A 123 4.27 20.90 10.24
N GLY A 124 4.48 21.32 8.99
CA GLY A 124 4.23 20.50 7.80
C GLY A 124 4.99 19.18 7.86
N LEU A 125 6.27 19.21 8.24
CA LEU A 125 7.11 18.03 8.39
C LEU A 125 6.56 17.07 9.45
N ALA A 126 6.11 17.59 10.59
CA ALA A 126 5.49 16.77 11.63
C ALA A 126 4.19 16.09 11.14
N VAL A 127 3.34 16.82 10.42
CA VAL A 127 2.07 16.31 9.88
C VAL A 127 2.31 15.22 8.82
N VAL A 128 3.23 15.42 7.88
CA VAL A 128 3.52 14.43 6.85
C VAL A 128 4.26 13.22 7.42
N THR A 129 5.10 13.41 8.45
CA THR A 129 5.73 12.29 9.18
C THR A 129 4.66 11.44 9.87
N PHE A 130 3.69 12.07 10.55
CA PHE A 130 2.57 11.35 11.15
C PHE A 130 1.77 10.58 10.09
N SER A 131 1.47 11.21 8.94
CA SER A 131 0.81 10.53 7.81
C SER A 131 1.61 9.32 7.33
N ALA A 132 2.93 9.47 7.12
CA ALA A 132 3.81 8.39 6.70
C ALA A 132 3.77 7.21 7.69
N CYS A 133 3.85 7.48 8.99
CA CYS A 133 3.75 6.44 10.03
C CYS A 133 2.41 5.69 9.95
N VAL A 134 1.28 6.39 9.88
CA VAL A 134 -0.05 5.78 9.77
C VAL A 134 -0.14 4.90 8.53
N GLN A 135 0.38 5.36 7.40
CA GLN A 135 0.35 4.60 6.16
C GLN A 135 1.25 3.36 6.19
N LEU A 136 2.45 3.47 6.76
CA LEU A 136 3.33 2.32 6.95
C LEU A 136 2.70 1.30 7.88
N CYS A 137 2.04 1.72 8.97
CA CYS A 137 1.24 0.82 9.81
C CYS A 137 0.13 0.14 9.00
N GLY A 138 -0.52 0.86 8.08
CA GLY A 138 -1.52 0.30 7.18
C GLY A 138 -0.96 -0.75 6.21
N VAL A 139 0.21 -0.48 5.61
CA VAL A 139 0.90 -1.41 4.71
C VAL A 139 1.32 -2.67 5.46
N PHE A 140 2.00 -2.53 6.60
CA PHE A 140 2.46 -3.68 7.39
C PHE A 140 1.30 -4.48 7.98
N GLY A 141 0.24 -3.81 8.43
CA GLY A 141 -0.98 -4.47 8.88
C GLY A 141 -1.64 -5.28 7.75
N ALA A 142 -1.73 -4.72 6.54
CA ALA A 142 -2.27 -5.42 5.39
C ALA A 142 -1.40 -6.64 4.99
N LEU A 143 -0.08 -6.50 5.00
CA LEU A 143 0.85 -7.59 4.73
C LEU A 143 0.70 -8.74 5.74
N GLN A 144 0.53 -8.43 7.03
CA GLN A 144 0.32 -9.45 8.06
C GLN A 144 -0.96 -10.25 7.82
N VAL A 145 -2.06 -9.59 7.44
CA VAL A 145 -3.34 -10.28 7.17
C VAL A 145 -3.23 -11.16 5.92
N ILE A 146 -2.55 -10.69 4.87
CA ILE A 146 -2.33 -11.48 3.64
C ILE A 146 -1.52 -12.74 3.96
N ARG A 147 -0.45 -12.61 4.75
CA ARG A 147 0.40 -13.75 5.14
C ARG A 147 -0.35 -14.84 5.91
N GLN A 148 -1.46 -14.50 6.57
CA GLN A 148 -2.27 -15.45 7.33
C GLN A 148 -3.41 -16.08 6.51
N SER A 149 -3.65 -15.64 5.27
CA SER A 149 -4.83 -16.02 4.51
C SER A 149 -4.52 -16.41 3.07
N ASP A 150 -4.25 -17.69 2.83
CA ASP A 150 -3.94 -18.25 1.51
C ASP A 150 -5.11 -18.12 0.51
N PHE A 151 -6.34 -17.91 0.99
CA PHE A 151 -7.57 -17.91 0.16
C PHE A 151 -8.04 -16.54 -0.36
N TYR A 152 -7.47 -15.41 0.09
CA TYR A 152 -8.04 -14.05 -0.15
C TYR A 152 -7.16 -13.13 -1.02
N GLN A 153 -6.33 -13.71 -1.89
CA GLN A 153 -5.19 -13.05 -2.49
C GLN A 153 -5.53 -11.97 -3.53
N GLU A 154 -6.50 -12.19 -4.43
CA GLU A 154 -6.71 -11.28 -5.57
C GLU A 154 -7.23 -9.90 -5.18
N ARG A 155 -8.25 -9.85 -4.31
CA ARG A 155 -8.91 -8.58 -3.96
C ARG A 155 -8.16 -7.78 -2.91
N SER A 156 -7.34 -8.45 -2.11
CA SER A 156 -6.39 -7.83 -1.21
C SER A 156 -5.27 -7.12 -1.98
N GLY A 157 -4.87 -7.65 -3.14
CA GLY A 157 -3.80 -7.12 -3.98
C GLY A 157 -3.97 -5.64 -4.31
N MET A 158 -5.12 -5.24 -4.85
CA MET A 158 -5.35 -3.83 -5.22
C MET A 158 -5.28 -2.86 -4.03
N THR A 159 -5.79 -3.27 -2.86
CA THR A 159 -5.72 -2.45 -1.63
C THR A 159 -4.28 -2.31 -1.15
N LEU A 160 -3.51 -3.39 -1.21
CA LEU A 160 -2.09 -3.39 -0.85
C LEU A 160 -1.29 -2.51 -1.82
N THR A 161 -1.51 -2.63 -3.14
CA THR A 161 -0.88 -1.79 -4.16
C THR A 161 -1.18 -0.31 -3.90
N LEU A 162 -2.45 0.06 -3.68
CA LEU A 162 -2.82 1.43 -3.34
C LEU A 162 -2.11 1.89 -2.06
N ALA A 163 -2.07 1.06 -1.02
CA ALA A 163 -1.43 1.39 0.24
C ALA A 163 0.07 1.65 0.10
N LYS A 164 0.77 0.81 -0.67
CA LYS A 164 2.19 0.96 -0.99
C LYS A 164 2.46 2.23 -1.80
N VAL A 165 1.68 2.49 -2.85
CA VAL A 165 1.83 3.69 -3.69
C VAL A 165 1.56 4.95 -2.88
N ASN A 166 0.50 4.97 -2.06
CA ASN A 166 0.19 6.11 -1.18
C ASN A 166 1.34 6.37 -0.18
N ALA A 167 1.90 5.30 0.41
CA ALA A 167 2.98 5.43 1.38
C ALA A 167 4.24 6.00 0.74
N ALA A 168 4.60 5.51 -0.45
CA ALA A 168 5.71 6.06 -1.23
C ALA A 168 5.46 7.51 -1.64
N TYR A 169 4.24 7.86 -2.06
CA TYR A 169 3.84 9.23 -2.37
C TYR A 169 4.00 10.15 -1.15
N THR A 170 3.63 9.68 0.03
CA THR A 170 3.75 10.45 1.27
C THR A 170 5.20 10.61 1.72
N ILE A 171 6.02 9.58 1.52
CA ILE A 171 7.48 9.64 1.66
C ILE A 171 8.07 10.68 0.70
N MET A 172 7.58 10.77 -0.53
CA MET A 172 7.98 11.82 -1.47
C MET A 172 7.75 13.22 -0.87
N TYR A 173 6.58 13.48 -0.31
CA TYR A 173 6.31 14.78 0.36
C TYR A 173 7.12 15.01 1.62
N LEU A 174 7.39 13.96 2.39
CA LEU A 174 8.25 14.04 3.57
C LEU A 174 9.64 14.55 3.19
N TRP A 175 10.27 13.95 2.17
CA TRP A 175 11.58 14.39 1.67
C TRP A 175 11.52 15.77 0.99
N LYS A 176 10.45 16.09 0.25
CA LYS A 176 10.25 17.44 -0.29
C LYS A 176 10.24 18.49 0.82
N THR A 177 9.49 18.24 1.89
CA THR A 177 9.35 19.16 3.02
C THR A 177 10.65 19.30 3.79
N TRP A 178 11.38 18.20 3.98
CA TRP A 178 12.72 18.24 4.54
C TRP A 178 13.64 19.11 3.68
N GLY A 179 13.69 18.88 2.37
CA GLY A 179 14.49 19.67 1.42
C GLY A 179 14.20 21.18 1.48
N MET A 180 12.95 21.57 1.78
CA MET A 180 12.56 22.98 1.98
C MET A 180 13.14 23.60 3.25
N MET A 181 13.40 22.80 4.29
CA MET A 181 13.98 23.26 5.55
C MET A 181 15.52 23.23 5.54
N GLU A 182 16.12 22.40 4.70
CA GLU A 182 17.56 22.23 4.61
C GLU A 182 18.19 23.43 3.87
N SER A 183 18.98 24.21 4.59
CA SER A 183 19.70 25.37 4.05
C SER A 183 21.17 25.08 3.75
N SER A 184 21.73 23.99 4.28
CA SER A 184 23.13 23.62 4.09
C SER A 184 23.37 22.95 2.75
N ALA A 185 24.28 23.49 1.94
CA ALA A 185 24.71 22.86 0.70
C ALA A 185 25.50 21.56 0.92
N ASN A 186 26.08 21.37 2.11
CA ASN A 186 26.91 20.21 2.45
C ASN A 186 26.26 19.44 3.61
N PRO A 187 25.47 18.39 3.32
CA PRO A 187 24.87 17.56 4.35
C PRO A 187 25.95 16.73 5.08
N PRO A 188 25.82 16.53 6.40
CA PRO A 188 26.64 15.58 7.14
C PRO A 188 26.52 14.15 6.56
N SER A 189 27.62 13.41 6.48
CA SER A 189 27.64 12.04 5.95
C SER A 189 26.68 11.09 6.70
N LEU A 190 26.50 11.32 8.01
CA LEU A 190 25.55 10.56 8.83
C LEU A 190 24.10 10.76 8.36
N GLN A 191 23.72 11.97 7.96
CA GLN A 191 22.38 12.28 7.46
C GLN A 191 22.12 11.59 6.11
N LEU A 192 23.11 11.60 5.22
CA LEU A 192 23.05 10.86 3.95
C LEU A 192 22.86 9.36 4.17
N LEU A 193 23.66 8.79 5.08
CA LEU A 193 23.60 7.37 5.43
C LEU A 193 22.24 7.00 6.04
N HIS A 194 21.71 7.81 6.96
CA HIS A 194 20.37 7.57 7.53
C HIS A 194 19.28 7.64 6.47
N SER A 195 19.33 8.62 5.56
CA SER A 195 18.37 8.73 4.47
C SER A 195 18.40 7.49 3.57
N ALA A 196 19.58 7.05 3.14
CA ALA A 196 19.74 5.84 2.33
C ALA A 196 19.25 4.59 3.08
N GLY A 197 19.61 4.47 4.37
CA GLY A 197 19.19 3.38 5.24
C GLY A 197 17.67 3.28 5.36
N ILE A 198 16.95 4.39 5.49
CA ILE A 198 15.48 4.38 5.56
C ILE A 198 14.87 3.79 4.28
N PHE A 199 15.31 4.23 3.08
CA PHE A 199 14.79 3.69 1.82
C PHE A 199 15.07 2.19 1.66
N VAL A 200 16.27 1.74 2.04
CA VAL A 200 16.65 0.32 1.99
C VAL A 200 15.78 -0.50 2.96
N LEU A 201 15.65 -0.06 4.22
CA LEU A 201 14.83 -0.75 5.22
C LEU A 201 13.36 -0.82 4.83
N LEU A 202 12.81 0.28 4.30
CA LEU A 202 11.44 0.34 3.81
C LEU A 202 11.20 -0.63 2.65
N THR A 203 12.17 -0.76 1.74
CA THR A 203 12.09 -1.72 0.64
C THR A 203 12.10 -3.16 1.14
N LEU A 204 13.08 -3.50 1.99
CA LEU A 204 13.24 -4.86 2.55
C LEU A 204 12.04 -5.31 3.40
N THR A 205 11.42 -4.38 4.13
CA THR A 205 10.29 -4.71 5.02
C THR A 205 8.95 -4.81 4.29
N SER A 206 8.87 -4.42 3.01
CA SER A 206 7.61 -4.32 2.27
C SER A 206 7.06 -5.64 1.71
N GLY A 207 7.73 -6.74 1.99
CA GLY A 207 7.37 -8.08 1.55
C GLY A 207 7.74 -8.37 0.08
N PRO A 208 7.33 -9.53 -0.44
CA PRO A 208 7.78 -10.05 -1.74
C PRO A 208 7.21 -9.29 -2.94
N ASP A 209 6.17 -8.48 -2.75
CA ASP A 209 5.60 -7.67 -3.83
C ASP A 209 6.48 -6.42 -4.08
N PRO A 210 7.07 -6.30 -5.29
CA PRO A 210 8.04 -5.27 -5.62
C PRO A 210 7.45 -3.86 -5.74
N THR A 211 6.11 -3.73 -5.73
CA THR A 211 5.39 -2.46 -5.93
C THR A 211 5.93 -1.32 -5.07
N PHE A 212 6.22 -1.58 -3.79
CA PHE A 212 6.71 -0.54 -2.90
C PHE A 212 8.14 -0.12 -3.23
N GLY A 213 9.04 -1.09 -3.46
CA GLY A 213 10.41 -0.83 -3.89
C GLY A 213 10.46 -0.04 -5.20
N LEU A 214 9.65 -0.41 -6.20
CA LEU A 214 9.51 0.33 -7.45
C LEU A 214 9.02 1.77 -7.24
N SER A 215 8.05 1.95 -6.34
CA SER A 215 7.54 3.28 -6.00
C SER A 215 8.61 4.13 -5.29
N LEU A 216 9.43 3.53 -4.42
CA LEU A 216 10.55 4.23 -3.76
C LEU A 216 11.69 4.56 -4.73
N ILE A 217 11.99 3.69 -5.71
CA ILE A 217 12.93 3.99 -6.79
C ILE A 217 12.43 5.20 -7.59
N TYR A 218 11.14 5.27 -7.88
CA TYR A 218 10.54 6.44 -8.52
C TYR A 218 10.72 7.71 -7.68
N VAL A 219 10.51 7.65 -6.36
CA VAL A 219 10.76 8.78 -5.45
C VAL A 219 12.23 9.22 -5.49
N LEU A 220 13.17 8.27 -5.46
CA LEU A 220 14.60 8.57 -5.54
C LEU A 220 14.99 9.17 -6.89
N ALA A 221 14.39 8.70 -7.99
CA ALA A 221 14.59 9.30 -9.32
C ALA A 221 14.06 10.74 -9.36
N ALA A 222 12.92 11.01 -8.72
CA ALA A 222 12.37 12.36 -8.63
C ALA A 222 13.24 13.31 -7.80
N LEU A 223 13.87 12.80 -6.72
CA LEU A 223 14.85 13.51 -5.89
C LEU A 223 16.18 13.73 -6.61
N TYR A 224 16.68 12.73 -7.33
CA TYR A 224 17.91 12.79 -8.11
C TYR A 224 17.84 13.87 -9.21
N ASN A 225 16.72 13.90 -9.95
CA ASN A 225 16.52 14.83 -11.06
C ASN A 225 16.03 16.21 -10.61
N GLY A 226 15.78 16.41 -9.32
CA GLY A 226 15.31 17.68 -8.80
C GLY A 226 16.44 18.70 -8.67
N PRO A 227 16.09 20.00 -8.51
CA PRO A 227 17.10 21.03 -8.32
C PRO A 227 17.83 20.77 -6.99
N SER A 228 19.15 20.72 -7.05
CA SER A 228 20.00 20.47 -5.89
C SER A 228 21.27 21.31 -5.97
N LYS A 229 21.66 21.88 -4.83
CA LYS A 229 22.97 22.51 -4.64
C LYS A 229 24.06 21.51 -4.27
N SER A 230 23.66 20.33 -3.81
CA SER A 230 24.55 19.36 -3.18
C SER A 230 24.74 18.16 -4.08
N LEU A 231 25.94 18.02 -4.65
CA LEU A 231 26.31 16.82 -5.40
C LEU A 231 26.18 15.55 -4.55
N ALA A 232 26.48 15.65 -3.25
CA ALA A 232 26.43 14.54 -2.32
C ALA A 232 25.02 13.97 -2.14
N TRP A 233 23.98 14.81 -2.07
CA TRP A 233 22.59 14.36 -2.05
C TRP A 233 22.23 13.61 -3.34
N ARG A 234 22.59 14.19 -4.49
CA ARG A 234 22.31 13.60 -5.79
C ARG A 234 22.97 12.23 -5.94
N ASP A 235 24.24 12.11 -5.59
CA ASP A 235 24.97 10.84 -5.64
C ASP A 235 24.37 9.82 -4.65
N THR A 236 23.98 10.27 -3.46
CA THR A 236 23.31 9.39 -2.47
C THR A 236 22.00 8.84 -3.01
N PHE A 237 21.14 9.68 -3.62
CA PHE A 237 19.88 9.22 -4.21
C PHE A 237 20.09 8.26 -5.38
N PHE A 238 21.09 8.53 -6.24
CA PHE A 238 21.46 7.63 -7.33
C PHE A 238 21.90 6.26 -6.82
N TRP A 239 22.87 6.21 -5.90
CA TRP A 239 23.38 4.95 -5.35
C TRP A 239 22.30 4.20 -4.58
N THR A 240 21.46 4.90 -3.82
CA THR A 240 20.32 4.28 -3.13
C THR A 240 19.34 3.68 -4.15
N ALA A 241 19.01 4.38 -5.23
CA ALA A 241 18.13 3.86 -6.29
C ALA A 241 18.73 2.62 -6.97
N ALA A 242 20.04 2.61 -7.22
CA ALA A 242 20.74 1.46 -7.78
C ALA A 242 20.68 0.25 -6.85
N VAL A 243 20.91 0.44 -5.54
CA VAL A 243 20.80 -0.63 -4.52
C VAL A 243 19.36 -1.15 -4.46
N LEU A 244 18.36 -0.28 -4.41
CA LEU A 244 16.96 -0.69 -4.41
C LEU A 244 16.57 -1.44 -5.68
N SER A 245 17.08 -1.03 -6.84
CA SER A 245 16.84 -1.71 -8.12
C SER A 245 17.40 -3.13 -8.09
N ALA A 246 18.61 -3.31 -7.55
CA ALA A 246 19.20 -4.63 -7.37
C ALA A 246 18.36 -5.50 -6.41
N LEU A 247 17.92 -4.95 -5.28
CA LEU A 247 17.07 -5.66 -4.31
C LEU A 247 15.75 -6.12 -4.94
N VAL A 248 15.07 -5.23 -5.67
CA VAL A 248 13.79 -5.52 -6.34
C VAL A 248 13.92 -6.61 -7.41
N VAL A 249 15.08 -6.72 -8.07
CA VAL A 249 15.34 -7.76 -9.09
C VAL A 249 15.79 -9.08 -8.46
N ILE A 250 16.63 -9.03 -7.42
CA ILE A 250 17.20 -10.21 -6.78
C ILE A 250 16.14 -10.99 -5.99
N ASP A 251 15.26 -10.31 -5.26
CA ASP A 251 14.24 -10.94 -4.41
C ASP A 251 13.35 -11.97 -5.16
N PRO A 252 12.73 -11.64 -6.32
CA PRO A 252 11.94 -12.62 -7.07
C PRO A 252 12.79 -13.75 -7.65
N ILE A 253 14.06 -13.51 -8.01
CA ILE A 253 14.97 -14.57 -8.47
C ILE A 253 15.24 -15.56 -7.35
N ILE A 254 15.50 -15.09 -6.14
CA ILE A 254 15.72 -15.94 -4.97
C ILE A 254 14.45 -16.75 -4.66
N CYS A 255 13.27 -16.12 -4.70
CA CYS A 255 12.00 -16.83 -4.50
C CYS A 255 11.76 -17.92 -5.55
N LEU A 256 12.04 -17.65 -6.83
CA LEU A 256 11.89 -18.63 -7.91
C LEU A 256 12.88 -19.79 -7.76
N LEU A 257 14.13 -19.50 -7.42
CA LEU A 257 15.14 -20.53 -7.15
C LEU A 257 14.72 -21.40 -5.97
N HIS A 258 14.26 -20.79 -4.87
CA HIS A 258 13.82 -21.54 -3.70
C HIS A 258 12.62 -22.45 -4.02
N TYR A 259 11.63 -21.93 -4.76
CA TYR A 259 10.48 -22.72 -5.20
C TYR A 259 10.88 -23.91 -6.08
N SER A 260 11.83 -23.71 -7.01
CA SER A 260 12.30 -24.78 -7.91
C SER A 260 12.97 -25.92 -7.13
N PHE A 261 13.82 -25.60 -6.15
CA PHE A 261 14.47 -26.61 -5.31
C PHE A 261 13.49 -27.37 -4.42
N THR A 262 12.47 -26.69 -3.88
CA THR A 262 11.46 -27.38 -3.04
C THR A 262 10.54 -28.26 -3.88
N SER A 263 10.27 -27.92 -5.15
CA SER A 263 9.41 -28.76 -6.00
C SER A 263 10.05 -30.11 -6.37
N GLU A 264 11.38 -30.17 -6.48
CA GLU A 264 12.10 -31.41 -6.83
C GLU A 264 12.10 -32.44 -5.69
N GLU A 265 11.94 -32.00 -4.43
CA GLU A 265 11.97 -32.89 -3.26
C GLU A 265 10.65 -33.64 -3.02
N TYR A 266 9.57 -33.23 -3.69
CA TYR A 266 8.22 -33.82 -3.56
C TYR A 266 7.75 -34.64 -4.76
N GLU A 267 8.55 -34.80 -5.82
CA GLU A 267 8.33 -35.87 -6.80
C GLU A 267 8.75 -37.21 -6.19
N GLU A 268 7.93 -37.70 -5.24
CA GLU A 268 7.95 -39.08 -4.82
C GLU A 268 7.78 -39.94 -6.08
N PRO A 269 8.69 -40.90 -6.37
CA PRO A 269 8.63 -41.69 -7.59
C PRO A 269 7.28 -42.38 -7.62
N THR A 270 6.46 -42.03 -8.60
CA THR A 270 5.14 -42.62 -8.81
C THR A 270 5.37 -44.10 -9.08
N GLU A 271 5.30 -44.89 -8.01
CA GLU A 271 5.39 -46.33 -8.05
C GLU A 271 4.26 -46.78 -8.97
N ASN A 272 4.64 -47.35 -10.11
CA ASN A 272 3.76 -47.97 -11.10
C ASN A 272 2.81 -48.96 -10.42
N THR A 273 1.70 -48.48 -9.87
CA THR A 273 0.60 -49.31 -9.42
C THR A 273 -0.37 -49.41 -10.58
N PRO A 274 -0.45 -50.57 -11.26
CA PRO A 274 -1.43 -50.77 -12.31
C PRO A 274 -2.83 -50.63 -11.70
N PHE A 275 -3.55 -49.68 -12.27
CA PHE A 275 -4.94 -49.33 -12.00
C PHE A 275 -5.84 -50.57 -12.17
N LEU A 276 -6.05 -51.32 -11.08
CA LEU A 276 -7.08 -52.35 -11.00
C LEU A 276 -8.37 -51.64 -10.57
N THR A 277 -9.18 -51.31 -11.57
CA THR A 277 -10.58 -50.90 -11.43
C THR A 277 -11.35 -51.96 -10.66
N LEU A 278 -11.61 -51.73 -9.37
CA LEU A 278 -12.55 -52.51 -8.60
C LEU A 278 -13.76 -51.63 -8.27
N ASP A 279 -14.73 -51.77 -9.16
CA ASP A 279 -16.09 -51.26 -9.09
C ASP A 279 -16.76 -51.82 -7.82
N MET A 280 -16.81 -51.03 -6.74
CA MET A 280 -17.57 -51.36 -5.53
C MET A 280 -18.72 -50.36 -5.35
N LYS A 281 -19.78 -50.65 -6.11
CA LYS A 281 -21.13 -50.14 -5.90
C LYS A 281 -21.70 -50.76 -4.61
N VAL A 282 -21.34 -50.22 -3.45
CA VAL A 282 -22.00 -50.56 -2.18
C VAL A 282 -23.17 -49.60 -1.96
N ARG A 283 -24.35 -50.15 -2.23
CA ARG A 283 -25.67 -49.59 -1.98
C ARG A 283 -25.88 -49.51 -0.47
N ALA A 284 -25.70 -48.32 0.12
CA ALA A 284 -26.11 -48.08 1.50
C ALA A 284 -27.64 -47.85 1.52
N SER A 285 -28.35 -48.81 2.11
CA SER A 285 -29.78 -48.79 2.38
C SER A 285 -30.08 -47.81 3.53
N PRO A 286 -31.11 -46.96 3.44
CA PRO A 286 -31.54 -46.09 4.52
C PRO A 286 -32.64 -46.79 5.32
N GLU A 287 -32.31 -47.47 6.41
CA GLU A 287 -33.31 -47.92 7.39
C GLU A 287 -32.63 -48.15 8.74
N ASP A 288 -33.31 -47.73 9.80
CA ASP A 288 -33.08 -48.03 11.22
C ASP A 288 -32.06 -47.20 12.01
N ILE A 289 -32.49 -45.98 12.41
CA ILE A 289 -32.08 -45.42 13.70
C ILE A 289 -33.32 -45.38 14.61
N PRO A 290 -33.45 -46.32 15.58
CA PRO A 290 -34.50 -46.25 16.57
C PRO A 290 -34.21 -45.15 17.60
N ALA A 291 -35.27 -44.37 17.87
CA ALA A 291 -35.41 -43.52 19.04
C ALA A 291 -35.34 -44.34 20.34
N LEU A 292 -35.08 -43.63 21.46
CA LEU A 292 -35.07 -44.03 22.90
C LEU A 292 -33.64 -44.20 23.46
N LEU A 293 -33.20 -43.56 24.54
CA LEU A 293 -33.88 -43.20 25.80
C LEU A 293 -33.25 -41.95 26.48
N PRO A 294 -33.94 -41.40 27.50
CA PRO A 294 -33.53 -40.26 28.32
C PRO A 294 -32.72 -40.69 29.55
N LEU A 295 -31.89 -39.78 30.07
CA LEU A 295 -31.68 -39.46 31.49
C LEU A 295 -30.74 -38.25 31.60
#